data_AF-A0A8T5MQP1-F1
#
_entry.id   AF-A0A8T5MQP1-F1
#
_cell.length_a   1.000
_cell.length_b   1.000
_cell.length_c   1.000
_cell.angle_alpha   90.00
_cell.angle_beta   90.00
_cell.angle_gamma   90.00
#
_symmetry.space_group_name_H-M   'P 1'
#
loop_
_entity.id
_entity.type
_entity.pdbx_description
1 polymer ?
#
loop_
_entity_poly.entity_id
_entity_poly.type
_entity_poly.pdbx_seq_one_letter_code
_entity_poly.pdbx_strand_id
1 'polypeptide(L)'
;MAPYKSGIDLRRDTQLYTANPFTNDYPSGSFKVRADLLPLVRGILLPNYQILEREKELFARIERDYRGEDPLFVPILKGAVRFSQDMFRFSRQIDPEYEFMPASSYGTRLESGEVRLNLAEITRLLEKLEDRHRPVIIVEDIVDTGNTLSHIVSVLNSIDEVVDSQPELQSFQRRGRYQPSSVRICTMLNKPDRRKEENKDLPVDYVGFTIPDLWVFGYGMDVWNDRSRTIDHLCVINEEWEDPSKLAEFFSEIDSKRKKKRTKKQD
;
A
#
# COMPACT_ATOMS: atom_id res chain seq x y z
N MET A 1 -21.61 -15.94 14.67
CA MET A 1 -21.11 -14.63 14.18
C MET A 1 -21.70 -14.39 12.80
N ALA A 2 -22.25 -13.21 12.53
CA ALA A 2 -22.70 -12.87 11.18
C ALA A 2 -21.49 -12.94 10.22
N PRO A 3 -21.64 -13.50 9.00
CA PRO A 3 -20.55 -13.53 8.04
C PRO A 3 -20.12 -12.10 7.72
N TYR A 4 -18.83 -11.83 7.90
CA TYR A 4 -18.21 -10.58 7.51
C TYR A 4 -18.55 -10.31 6.04
N LYS A 5 -19.09 -9.13 5.72
CA LYS A 5 -19.07 -8.65 4.33
C LYS A 5 -17.61 -8.55 3.96
N SER A 6 -17.16 -9.40 3.03
CA SER A 6 -15.92 -9.17 2.25
C SER A 6 -15.82 -7.69 1.88
N GLY A 7 -14.61 -7.17 1.65
CA GLY A 7 -14.37 -5.75 1.32
C GLY A 7 -15.41 -5.11 0.40
N ILE A 8 -15.55 -3.78 0.44
CA ILE A 8 -16.55 -3.10 -0.39
C ILE A 8 -16.21 -3.33 -1.87
N ASP A 9 -17.04 -4.09 -2.59
CA ASP A 9 -16.83 -4.41 -4.00
C ASP A 9 -17.40 -3.30 -4.89
N LEU A 10 -16.52 -2.50 -5.46
CA LEU A 10 -16.83 -1.37 -6.32
C LEU A 10 -16.78 -1.73 -7.81
N ARG A 11 -16.53 -3.00 -8.18
CA ARG A 11 -16.37 -3.40 -9.58
C ARG A 11 -17.62 -3.26 -10.43
N ARG A 12 -18.81 -3.25 -9.82
CA ARG A 12 -20.10 -3.15 -10.52
C ARG A 12 -20.72 -1.75 -10.48
N ASP A 13 -20.44 -0.98 -9.43
CA ASP A 13 -21.08 0.31 -9.16
C ASP A 13 -20.03 1.40 -8.92
N THR A 14 -19.04 1.50 -9.81
CA THR A 14 -18.00 2.54 -9.72
C THR A 14 -18.59 3.91 -10.05
N GLN A 15 -18.71 4.77 -9.04
CA GLN A 15 -19.03 6.19 -9.22
C GLN A 15 -17.77 7.05 -9.02
N LEU A 16 -17.55 8.03 -9.89
CA LEU A 16 -16.47 9.01 -9.73
C LEU A 16 -17.03 10.35 -9.26
N TYR A 17 -16.42 10.90 -8.22
CA TYR A 17 -16.67 12.24 -7.71
C TYR A 17 -15.84 13.28 -8.46
N THR A 18 -16.25 14.54 -8.40
CA THR A 18 -15.58 15.64 -9.11
C THR A 18 -14.37 16.15 -8.34
N ALA A 19 -13.29 16.48 -9.03
CA ALA A 19 -12.14 17.16 -8.42
C ALA A 19 -12.27 18.69 -8.54
N ASN A 20 -11.91 19.41 -7.49
CA ASN A 20 -12.05 20.87 -7.35
C ASN A 20 -10.75 21.46 -6.77
N PRO A 21 -10.22 22.60 -7.24
CA PRO A 21 -8.99 23.17 -6.69
C PRO A 21 -9.17 23.96 -5.38
N PHE A 22 -10.39 24.33 -5.01
CA PHE A 22 -10.64 25.31 -3.95
C PHE A 22 -10.89 24.65 -2.59
N THR A 23 -11.95 23.84 -2.49
CA THR A 23 -12.44 23.27 -1.22
C THR A 23 -13.12 21.92 -1.41
N ASN A 24 -13.31 21.17 -0.31
CA ASN A 24 -14.22 20.03 -0.28
C ASN A 24 -15.65 20.55 -0.15
N ASP A 25 -16.52 20.17 -1.06
CA ASP A 25 -17.94 20.50 -1.04
C ASP A 25 -18.74 19.20 -1.11
N TYR A 26 -19.02 18.64 0.07
CA TYR A 26 -19.72 17.37 0.23
C TYR A 26 -21.11 17.38 -0.43
N PRO A 27 -21.95 18.42 -0.30
CA PRO A 27 -23.21 18.52 -1.03
C PRO A 27 -23.10 18.36 -2.55
N SER A 28 -22.06 18.93 -3.18
CA SER A 28 -21.87 18.81 -4.64
C SER A 28 -21.12 17.55 -5.08
N GLY A 29 -20.58 16.77 -4.13
CA GLY A 29 -19.72 15.63 -4.44
C GLY A 29 -18.41 16.05 -5.11
N SER A 30 -17.90 17.24 -4.78
CA SER A 30 -16.61 17.73 -5.29
C SER A 30 -15.56 17.83 -4.18
N PHE A 31 -14.33 17.39 -4.47
CA PHE A 31 -13.28 17.29 -3.46
C PHE A 31 -11.96 17.90 -3.92
N LYS A 32 -11.19 18.37 -2.94
CA LYS A 32 -10.04 19.22 -3.15
C LYS A 32 -8.86 18.45 -3.73
N VAL A 33 -8.38 18.89 -4.90
CA VAL A 33 -7.11 18.45 -5.49
C VAL A 33 -6.30 19.68 -5.87
N ARG A 34 -4.98 19.63 -5.70
CA ARG A 34 -4.10 20.74 -6.05
C ARG A 34 -4.27 21.09 -7.54
N ALA A 35 -4.44 22.38 -7.85
CA ALA A 35 -4.78 22.85 -9.20
C ALA A 35 -3.79 22.41 -10.29
N ASP A 36 -2.49 22.31 -9.97
CA ASP A 36 -1.45 21.84 -10.90
C ASP A 36 -1.49 20.33 -11.16
N LEU A 37 -2.26 19.55 -10.39
CA LEU A 37 -2.47 18.11 -10.60
C LEU A 37 -3.85 17.80 -11.18
N LEU A 38 -4.76 18.77 -11.20
CA LEU A 38 -6.14 18.61 -11.67
C LEU A 38 -6.23 17.99 -13.09
N PRO A 39 -5.35 18.32 -14.06
CA PRO A 39 -5.39 17.69 -15.39
C PRO A 39 -5.21 16.17 -15.38
N LEU A 40 -4.51 15.62 -14.38
CA LEU A 40 -4.27 14.18 -14.23
C LEU A 40 -5.49 13.43 -13.69
N VAL A 41 -6.48 14.12 -13.12
CA VAL A 41 -7.60 13.49 -12.41
C VAL A 41 -8.80 13.36 -13.34
N ARG A 42 -9.12 12.13 -13.74
CA ARG A 42 -10.41 11.82 -14.39
C ARG A 42 -11.57 12.04 -13.43
N GLY A 43 -11.36 11.64 -12.18
CA GLY A 43 -12.33 11.75 -11.09
C GLY A 43 -11.78 11.15 -9.81
N ILE A 44 -12.54 11.29 -8.74
CA ILE A 44 -12.17 10.77 -7.42
C ILE A 44 -12.97 9.49 -7.19
N LEU A 45 -12.27 8.37 -7.05
CA LEU A 45 -12.87 7.05 -6.80
C LEU A 45 -13.32 6.94 -5.35
N LEU A 46 -12.44 7.30 -4.41
CA LEU A 46 -12.73 7.29 -2.98
C LEU A 46 -12.30 8.62 -2.36
N PRO A 47 -13.27 9.47 -1.96
CA PRO A 47 -12.97 10.62 -1.12
C PRO A 47 -12.43 10.16 0.23
N ASN A 48 -11.67 11.05 0.88
CA ASN A 48 -10.91 10.71 2.08
C ASN A 48 -11.80 10.13 3.19
N TYR A 49 -13.00 10.69 3.39
CA TYR A 49 -13.90 10.25 4.46
C TYR A 49 -14.33 8.79 4.29
N GLN A 50 -14.59 8.32 3.07
CA GLN A 50 -14.96 6.91 2.80
C GLN A 50 -13.78 5.98 3.13
N ILE A 51 -12.57 6.39 2.78
CA ILE A 51 -11.36 5.62 3.10
C ILE A 51 -11.19 5.51 4.62
N LEU A 52 -11.29 6.64 5.34
CA LEU A 52 -11.14 6.66 6.80
C LEU A 52 -12.23 5.90 7.54
N GLU A 53 -13.48 5.96 7.07
CA GLU A 53 -14.57 5.15 7.63
C GLU A 53 -14.26 3.66 7.45
N ARG A 54 -13.83 3.27 6.25
CA ARG A 54 -13.52 1.87 5.96
C ARG A 54 -12.31 1.36 6.74
N GLU A 55 -11.26 2.16 6.86
CA GLU A 55 -10.08 1.83 7.66
C GLU A 55 -10.40 1.62 9.13
N LYS A 56 -11.28 2.45 9.72
CA LYS A 56 -11.73 2.26 11.10
C LYS A 56 -12.42 0.91 11.28
N GLU A 57 -13.32 0.55 10.38
CA GLU A 57 -14.01 -0.75 10.41
C GLU A 57 -13.03 -1.92 10.25
N LEU A 58 -12.11 -1.79 9.29
CA LEU A 58 -11.12 -2.81 8.97
C LEU A 58 -10.17 -3.03 10.15
N PHE A 59 -9.65 -1.95 10.73
CA PHE A 59 -8.72 -2.05 11.85
C PHE A 59 -9.41 -2.55 13.12
N ALA A 60 -10.63 -2.09 13.42
CA ALA A 60 -11.41 -2.61 14.55
C ALA A 60 -11.66 -4.13 14.46
N ARG A 61 -11.69 -4.69 13.25
CA ARG A 61 -11.72 -6.14 13.05
C ARG A 61 -10.36 -6.77 13.37
N ILE A 62 -9.27 -6.25 12.82
CA ILE A 62 -7.91 -6.75 13.11
C ILE A 62 -7.66 -6.75 14.63
N GLU A 63 -8.03 -5.66 15.33
CA GLU A 63 -7.91 -5.58 16.78
C GLU A 63 -8.71 -6.65 17.53
N ARG A 64 -9.88 -7.04 17.01
CA ARG A 64 -10.68 -8.11 17.60
C ARG A 64 -10.03 -9.47 17.38
N ASP A 65 -9.56 -9.71 16.16
CA ASP A 65 -9.00 -10.99 15.73
C ASP A 65 -7.66 -11.27 16.44
N TYR A 66 -6.93 -10.22 16.84
CA TYR A 66 -5.64 -10.30 17.56
C TYR A 66 -5.68 -9.76 19.00
N ARG A 67 -6.87 -9.74 19.63
CA ARG A 67 -7.00 -9.23 21.00
C ARG A 67 -6.20 -10.11 21.96
N GLY A 68 -5.26 -9.49 22.68
CA GLY A 68 -4.40 -10.21 23.64
C GLY A 68 -3.21 -10.93 22.99
N GLU A 69 -3.03 -10.76 21.68
CA GLU A 69 -1.83 -11.17 20.96
C GLU A 69 -0.91 -9.96 20.72
N ASP A 70 0.29 -10.23 20.20
CA ASP A 70 1.31 -9.22 19.89
C ASP A 70 1.63 -9.26 18.37
N PRO A 71 0.72 -8.87 17.47
CA PRO A 71 0.98 -8.96 16.02
C PRO A 71 2.06 -7.96 15.57
N LEU A 72 3.01 -8.38 14.73
CA LEU A 72 3.93 -7.48 14.02
C LEU A 72 3.28 -7.02 12.73
N PHE A 73 3.09 -5.71 12.57
CA PHE A 73 2.65 -5.14 11.31
C PHE A 73 3.83 -4.82 10.41
N VAL A 74 3.75 -5.18 9.13
CA VAL A 74 4.81 -4.91 8.15
C VAL A 74 4.24 -4.08 7.01
N PRO A 75 4.18 -2.74 7.14
CA PRO A 75 3.74 -1.89 6.05
C PRO A 75 4.76 -1.81 4.93
N ILE A 76 4.29 -2.03 3.70
CA ILE A 76 5.13 -2.03 2.51
C ILE A 76 5.33 -0.58 2.01
N LEU A 77 6.59 -0.16 1.92
CA LEU A 77 6.93 1.17 1.48
C LEU A 77 6.87 1.29 -0.06
N LYS A 78 6.51 2.45 -0.59
CA LYS A 78 6.10 3.69 0.12
C LYS A 78 4.59 3.89 0.18
N GLY A 79 3.85 3.17 -0.67
CA GLY A 79 2.42 3.39 -0.89
C GLY A 79 1.58 3.16 0.36
N ALA A 80 1.86 2.10 1.12
CA ALA A 80 1.10 1.73 2.29
C ALA A 80 1.34 2.62 3.53
N VAL A 81 2.27 3.59 3.48
CA VAL A 81 2.58 4.45 4.64
C VAL A 81 1.36 5.19 5.12
N ARG A 82 0.57 5.77 4.20
CA ARG A 82 -0.59 6.56 4.61
C ARG A 82 -1.68 5.68 5.23
N PHE A 83 -2.03 4.60 4.53
CA PHE A 83 -2.99 3.59 4.96
C PHE A 83 -2.63 3.02 6.35
N SER A 84 -1.38 2.58 6.53
CA SER A 84 -0.92 2.01 7.80
C SER A 84 -0.93 3.01 8.96
N GLN A 85 -0.42 4.23 8.75
CA GLN A 85 -0.47 5.28 9.78
C GLN A 85 -1.91 5.62 10.17
N ASP A 86 -2.79 5.67 9.19
CA ASP A 86 -4.18 6.00 9.41
C ASP A 86 -4.92 4.89 10.15
N MET A 87 -4.58 3.61 9.91
CA MET A 87 -5.03 2.47 10.71
C MET A 87 -4.51 2.51 12.15
N PHE A 88 -3.20 2.70 12.35
CA PHE A 88 -2.58 2.63 13.69
C PHE A 88 -3.10 3.70 14.64
N ARG A 89 -3.41 4.91 14.16
CA ARG A 89 -4.06 5.94 15.01
C ARG A 89 -5.48 5.57 15.45
N PHE A 90 -6.13 4.60 14.81
CA PHE A 90 -7.42 4.08 15.24
C PHE A 90 -7.29 2.99 16.30
N SER A 91 -6.07 2.55 16.63
CA SER A 91 -5.84 1.55 17.66
C SER A 91 -6.38 1.97 19.03
N ARG A 92 -7.07 1.04 19.69
CA ARG A 92 -7.68 1.19 21.02
C ARG A 92 -7.48 -0.03 21.91
N GLN A 93 -7.20 -1.20 21.34
CA GLN A 93 -7.22 -2.49 22.01
C GLN A 93 -5.89 -3.24 21.93
N ILE A 94 -5.07 -2.94 20.91
CA ILE A 94 -3.71 -3.47 20.76
C ILE A 94 -2.70 -2.33 20.67
N ASP A 95 -1.45 -2.60 21.02
CA ASP A 95 -0.33 -1.69 20.79
C ASP A 95 0.49 -2.21 19.61
N PRO A 96 0.25 -1.72 18.39
CA PRO A 96 0.86 -2.30 17.19
C PRO A 96 2.34 -2.00 17.13
N GLU A 97 3.18 -3.02 17.27
CA GLU A 97 4.57 -2.93 16.80
C GLU A 97 4.59 -3.05 15.27
N TYR A 98 5.36 -2.20 14.60
CA TYR A 98 5.47 -2.22 13.15
C TYR A 98 6.91 -2.05 12.66
N GLU A 99 7.23 -2.67 11.53
CA GLU A 99 8.50 -2.54 10.81
C GLU A 99 8.20 -2.22 9.33
N PHE A 100 8.77 -1.13 8.81
CA PHE A 100 8.54 -0.75 7.43
C PHE A 100 9.44 -1.55 6.49
N MET A 101 8.87 -2.13 5.45
CA MET A 101 9.61 -2.91 4.45
C MET A 101 9.54 -2.23 3.09
N PRO A 102 10.66 -1.74 2.53
CA PRO A 102 10.73 -1.43 1.11
C PRO A 102 10.45 -2.68 0.27
N ALA A 103 9.49 -2.59 -0.65
CA ALA A 103 9.37 -3.55 -1.73
C ALA A 103 9.78 -2.85 -3.03
N SER A 104 11.06 -2.92 -3.37
CA SER A 104 11.50 -2.43 -4.68
C SER A 104 11.12 -3.44 -5.76
N SER A 105 10.08 -3.15 -6.55
CA SER A 105 9.86 -3.77 -7.87
C SER A 105 10.63 -3.05 -9.00
N TYR A 106 11.31 -1.96 -8.67
CA TYR A 106 12.05 -1.12 -9.61
C TYR A 106 13.52 -0.99 -9.19
N GLY A 107 14.35 -1.84 -9.80
CA GLY A 107 15.80 -1.78 -9.68
C GLY A 107 16.43 -2.85 -10.56
N THR A 108 16.80 -2.47 -11.79
CA THR A 108 17.35 -3.32 -12.86
C THR A 108 16.49 -4.53 -13.25
N ARG A 109 15.85 -4.41 -14.42
CA ARG A 109 15.35 -5.54 -15.21
C ARG A 109 16.42 -6.64 -15.26
N LEU A 110 16.25 -7.69 -14.48
CA LEU A 110 16.46 -9.03 -15.01
C LEU A 110 15.10 -9.51 -15.52
N GLU A 111 15.13 -10.33 -16.56
CA GLU A 111 14.01 -10.65 -17.46
C GLU A 111 12.81 -11.37 -16.79
N SER A 112 12.75 -11.50 -15.47
CA SER A 112 11.75 -12.30 -14.75
C SER A 112 10.82 -11.56 -13.76
N GLY A 113 10.95 -10.24 -13.54
CA GLY A 113 10.00 -9.52 -12.68
C GLY A 113 9.94 -10.03 -11.22
N GLU A 114 11.01 -10.68 -10.76
CA GLU A 114 11.16 -11.15 -9.38
C GLU A 114 11.34 -9.98 -8.41
N VAL A 115 10.53 -9.97 -7.36
CA VAL A 115 10.76 -9.10 -6.20
C VAL A 115 11.90 -9.71 -5.39
N ARG A 116 12.85 -8.87 -4.95
CA ARG A 116 13.91 -9.28 -4.03
C ARG A 116 13.81 -8.47 -2.76
N LEU A 117 13.65 -9.15 -1.63
CA LEU A 117 13.93 -8.56 -0.33
C LEU A 117 15.44 -8.45 -0.16
N ASN A 118 15.92 -7.28 0.24
CA ASN A 118 17.33 -7.12 0.55
C ASN A 118 17.66 -7.71 1.92
N LEU A 119 18.93 -8.05 2.15
CA LEU A 119 19.39 -8.64 3.41
C LEU A 119 19.07 -7.75 4.62
N ALA A 120 19.08 -6.43 4.47
CA ALA A 120 18.77 -5.52 5.58
C ALA A 120 17.30 -5.61 6.01
N GLU A 121 16.37 -5.77 5.07
CA GLU A 121 14.95 -6.01 5.34
C GLU A 121 14.74 -7.33 6.07
N ILE A 122 15.38 -8.40 5.59
CA ILE A 122 15.32 -9.72 6.21
C ILE A 122 15.89 -9.65 7.63
N THR A 123 17.07 -9.06 7.83
CA THR A 123 17.69 -8.90 9.15
C THR A 123 16.77 -8.18 10.13
N ARG A 124 16.17 -7.04 9.74
CA ARG A 124 15.23 -6.32 10.62
C ARG A 124 14.02 -7.17 10.99
N LEU A 125 13.47 -7.93 10.04
CA LEU A 125 12.38 -8.86 10.35
C LEU A 125 12.82 -9.94 11.33
N LEU A 126 13.99 -10.55 11.14
CA LEU A 126 14.51 -11.58 12.04
C LEU A 126 14.66 -11.05 13.47
N GLU A 127 15.19 -9.84 13.64
CA GLU A 127 15.31 -9.19 14.96
C GLU A 127 13.95 -8.99 15.64
N LYS A 128 12.90 -8.68 14.86
CA LYS A 128 11.53 -8.52 15.37
C LYS A 128 10.85 -9.85 15.70
N LEU A 129 11.26 -10.94 15.05
CA LEU A 129 10.65 -12.26 15.18
C LEU A 129 11.33 -13.16 16.21
N GLU A 130 12.60 -12.90 16.53
CA GLU A 130 13.42 -13.76 17.38
C GLU A 130 12.75 -14.12 18.73
N ASP A 131 12.51 -15.41 18.94
CA ASP A 131 11.86 -16.04 20.10
C ASP A 131 10.45 -15.55 20.42
N ARG A 132 9.81 -14.81 19.51
CA ARG A 132 8.48 -14.24 19.76
C ARG A 132 7.34 -15.11 19.27
N HIS A 133 7.54 -15.85 18.18
CA HIS A 133 6.50 -16.65 17.53
C HIS A 133 5.19 -15.87 17.35
N ARG A 134 5.31 -14.61 16.96
CA ARG A 134 4.19 -13.68 16.89
C ARG A 134 3.51 -13.70 15.51
N PRO A 135 2.24 -13.29 15.40
CA PRO A 135 1.60 -13.10 14.11
C PRO A 135 2.30 -12.01 13.31
N VAL A 136 2.34 -12.15 11.98
CA VAL A 136 2.79 -11.10 11.06
C VAL A 136 1.63 -10.69 10.17
N ILE A 137 1.39 -9.39 10.08
CA ILE A 137 0.36 -8.80 9.22
C ILE A 137 1.06 -7.88 8.23
N ILE A 138 1.15 -8.31 6.97
CA ILE A 138 1.66 -7.48 5.89
C ILE A 138 0.58 -6.44 5.54
N VAL A 139 0.97 -5.16 5.45
CA VAL A 139 0.04 -4.05 5.17
C VAL A 139 0.43 -3.41 3.83
N GLU A 140 -0.44 -3.52 2.84
CA GLU A 140 -0.21 -3.08 1.45
C GLU A 140 -1.24 -2.03 1.01
N ASP A 141 -0.85 -1.07 0.17
CA ASP A 141 -1.80 -0.12 -0.41
C ASP A 141 -2.69 -0.76 -1.48
N ILE A 142 -2.11 -1.54 -2.38
CA ILE A 142 -2.83 -2.21 -3.46
C ILE A 142 -2.27 -3.60 -3.80
N VAL A 143 -3.17 -4.58 -3.87
CA VAL A 143 -2.86 -5.90 -4.45
C VAL A 143 -3.32 -5.93 -5.89
N ASP A 144 -2.35 -5.84 -6.81
CA ASP A 144 -2.54 -5.97 -8.26
C ASP A 144 -2.18 -7.40 -8.72
N THR A 145 -1.00 -7.60 -9.32
CA THR A 145 -0.56 -8.92 -9.82
C THR A 145 -0.30 -9.97 -8.74
N GLY A 146 -0.05 -9.54 -7.49
CA GLY A 146 0.24 -10.40 -6.33
C GLY A 146 1.71 -10.78 -6.14
N ASN A 147 2.61 -10.50 -7.10
CA ASN A 147 4.00 -10.99 -7.05
C ASN A 147 4.76 -10.57 -5.78
N THR A 148 4.66 -9.30 -5.40
CA THR A 148 5.34 -8.76 -4.21
C THR A 148 4.93 -9.50 -2.95
N LEU A 149 3.62 -9.63 -2.72
CA LEU A 149 3.10 -10.29 -1.54
C LEU A 149 3.37 -11.78 -1.55
N SER A 150 3.25 -12.46 -2.69
CA SER A 150 3.61 -13.88 -2.80
C SER A 150 5.07 -14.13 -2.45
N HIS A 151 5.98 -13.25 -2.89
CA HIS A 151 7.40 -13.37 -2.54
C HIS A 151 7.63 -13.15 -1.04
N ILE A 152 7.06 -12.09 -0.45
CA ILE A 152 7.21 -11.80 0.99
C ILE A 152 6.64 -12.93 1.84
N VAL A 153 5.44 -13.43 1.51
CA VAL A 153 4.81 -14.56 2.19
C VAL A 153 5.68 -15.82 2.07
N SER A 154 6.26 -16.08 0.89
CA SER A 154 7.19 -17.20 0.70
C SER A 154 8.42 -17.06 1.60
N VAL A 155 9.02 -15.86 1.68
CA VAL A 155 10.19 -15.63 2.55
C VAL A 155 9.84 -15.83 4.02
N LEU A 156 8.71 -15.31 4.49
CA LEU A 156 8.28 -15.47 5.89
C LEU A 156 7.92 -16.92 6.24
N ASN A 157 7.33 -17.67 5.31
CA ASN A 157 6.98 -19.07 5.52
C ASN A 157 8.19 -20.01 5.47
N SER A 158 9.26 -19.61 4.78
CA SER A 158 10.50 -20.38 4.62
C SER A 158 11.70 -19.66 5.25
N ILE A 159 11.47 -18.95 6.36
CA ILE A 159 12.46 -18.03 6.92
C ILE A 159 13.72 -18.76 7.40
N ASP A 160 13.56 -19.97 7.95
CA ASP A 160 14.68 -20.83 8.35
C ASP A 160 15.53 -21.21 7.13
N GLU A 161 14.92 -21.63 6.02
CA GLU A 161 15.63 -21.97 4.78
C GLU A 161 16.33 -20.75 4.17
N VAL A 162 15.68 -19.58 4.21
CA VAL A 162 16.28 -18.33 3.74
C VAL A 162 17.53 -18.01 4.55
N VAL A 163 17.46 -18.09 5.89
CA VAL A 163 18.60 -17.88 6.78
C VAL A 163 19.71 -18.89 6.53
N ASP A 164 19.38 -20.18 6.38
CA ASP A 164 20.35 -21.24 6.13
C ASP A 164 21.07 -21.07 4.78
N SER A 165 20.37 -20.52 3.77
CA SER A 165 20.91 -20.32 2.41
C SER A 165 21.78 -19.09 2.22
N GLN A 166 21.74 -18.13 3.16
CA GLN A 166 22.43 -16.83 3.04
C GLN A 166 23.63 -16.76 4.00
N PRO A 167 24.88 -16.81 3.51
CA PRO A 167 26.07 -16.73 4.36
C PRO A 167 26.10 -15.48 5.26
N GLU A 168 25.56 -14.35 4.77
CA GLU A 168 25.47 -13.09 5.50
C GLU A 168 24.54 -13.15 6.72
N LEU A 169 23.64 -14.15 6.78
CA LEU A 169 22.71 -14.38 7.89
C LEU A 169 23.22 -15.47 8.86
N GLN A 170 24.51 -15.83 8.81
CA GLN A 170 25.08 -16.87 9.68
C GLN A 170 24.82 -16.63 11.18
N SER A 171 24.83 -15.37 11.64
CA SER A 171 24.51 -15.03 13.05
C SER A 171 23.07 -15.38 13.45
N PHE A 172 22.20 -15.57 12.46
CA PHE A 172 20.81 -15.95 12.64
C PHE A 172 20.56 -17.45 12.46
N GLN A 173 21.56 -18.31 12.20
CA GLN A 173 21.40 -19.77 12.00
C GLN A 173 20.99 -20.54 13.27
N ARG A 174 19.81 -20.21 13.80
CA ARG A 174 19.19 -20.78 15.00
C ARG A 174 17.75 -21.11 14.65
N ARG A 175 17.56 -22.32 14.10
CA ARG A 175 16.28 -22.77 13.55
C ARG A 175 15.13 -22.66 14.54
N GLY A 176 13.95 -22.34 14.02
CA GLY A 176 12.71 -22.23 14.78
C GLY A 176 12.57 -20.94 15.57
N ARG A 177 13.59 -20.07 15.69
CA ARG A 177 13.48 -18.85 16.51
C ARG A 177 12.74 -17.71 15.83
N TYR A 178 12.61 -17.72 14.50
CA TYR A 178 12.09 -16.57 13.74
C TYR A 178 10.75 -16.87 13.07
N GLN A 179 10.19 -18.07 13.28
CA GLN A 179 8.97 -18.48 12.61
C GLN A 179 7.77 -17.67 13.12
N PRO A 180 7.06 -16.92 12.25
CA PRO A 180 5.79 -16.31 12.62
C PRO A 180 4.75 -17.37 13.01
N SER A 181 3.88 -17.09 13.98
CA SER A 181 2.75 -17.99 14.29
C SER A 181 1.69 -17.99 13.19
N SER A 182 1.58 -16.90 12.44
CA SER A 182 0.79 -16.81 11.22
C SER A 182 1.30 -15.65 10.35
N VAL A 183 1.04 -15.72 9.05
CA VAL A 183 1.26 -14.62 8.11
C VAL A 183 -0.08 -14.28 7.48
N ARG A 184 -0.51 -13.02 7.60
CA ARG A 184 -1.77 -12.50 7.04
C ARG A 184 -1.52 -11.26 6.20
N ILE A 185 -2.41 -11.00 5.25
CA ILE A 185 -2.35 -9.84 4.37
C ILE A 185 -3.53 -8.90 4.65
N CYS A 186 -3.20 -7.63 4.88
CA CYS A 186 -4.13 -6.51 4.93
C CYS A 186 -3.85 -5.56 3.77
N THR A 187 -4.87 -5.22 3.00
CA THR A 187 -4.74 -4.25 1.91
C THR A 187 -5.86 -3.24 1.86
N MET A 188 -5.54 -2.02 1.47
CA MET A 188 -6.55 -1.00 1.20
C MET A 188 -7.34 -1.36 -0.06
N LEU A 189 -6.65 -1.73 -1.16
CA LEU A 189 -7.25 -1.97 -2.46
C LEU A 189 -6.89 -3.37 -2.97
N ASN A 190 -7.89 -4.12 -3.40
CA ASN A 190 -7.70 -5.43 -4.01
C ASN A 190 -8.24 -5.44 -5.45
N LYS A 191 -7.40 -5.83 -6.41
CA LYS A 191 -7.76 -6.05 -7.82
C LYS A 191 -7.67 -7.54 -8.17
N PRO A 192 -8.64 -8.37 -7.76
CA PRO A 192 -8.57 -9.82 -7.96
C PRO A 192 -8.46 -10.20 -9.45
N ASP A 193 -9.08 -9.42 -10.34
CA ASP A 193 -9.10 -9.67 -11.78
C ASP A 193 -7.73 -9.43 -12.46
N ARG A 194 -6.77 -8.83 -11.75
CA ARG A 194 -5.41 -8.55 -12.21
C ARG A 194 -4.36 -9.54 -11.71
N ARG A 195 -4.76 -10.50 -10.87
CA ARG A 195 -3.86 -11.52 -10.34
C ARG A 195 -3.33 -12.38 -11.47
N LYS A 196 -2.03 -12.66 -11.42
CA LYS A 196 -1.47 -13.73 -12.23
C LYS A 196 -2.01 -15.08 -11.79
N GLU A 197 -1.97 -16.07 -12.68
CA GLU A 197 -2.51 -17.41 -12.43
C GLU A 197 -1.91 -18.01 -11.16
N GLU A 198 -0.59 -17.91 -10.99
CA GLU A 198 0.16 -18.43 -9.83
C GLU A 198 -0.21 -17.75 -8.50
N ASN A 199 -0.87 -16.59 -8.53
CA ASN A 199 -1.23 -15.81 -7.34
C ASN A 199 -2.75 -15.75 -7.09
N LYS A 200 -3.55 -16.50 -7.86
CA LYS A 200 -5.02 -16.52 -7.67
C LYS A 200 -5.43 -16.97 -6.28
N ASP A 201 -4.68 -17.90 -5.71
CA ASP A 201 -4.95 -18.48 -4.40
C ASP A 201 -4.28 -17.71 -3.24
N LEU A 202 -3.54 -16.61 -3.53
CA LEU A 202 -2.90 -15.80 -2.49
C LEU A 202 -3.99 -15.21 -1.55
N PRO A 203 -4.05 -15.64 -0.28
CA PRO A 203 -5.10 -15.21 0.62
C PRO A 203 -4.90 -13.73 1.00
N VAL A 204 -5.95 -12.92 0.82
CA VAL A 204 -5.96 -11.53 1.29
C VAL A 204 -7.04 -11.41 2.36
N ASP A 205 -6.60 -11.42 3.61
CA ASP A 205 -7.45 -11.66 4.79
C ASP A 205 -8.27 -10.42 5.19
N TYR A 206 -7.67 -9.24 5.06
CA TYR A 206 -8.27 -7.97 5.42
C TYR A 206 -8.30 -7.03 4.21
N VAL A 207 -9.46 -6.92 3.57
CA VAL A 207 -9.66 -6.06 2.39
C VAL A 207 -10.50 -4.83 2.76
N GLY A 208 -9.94 -3.65 2.48
CA GLY A 208 -10.66 -2.39 2.47
C GLY A 208 -11.71 -2.37 1.36
N PHE A 209 -11.25 -2.20 0.12
CA PHE A 209 -12.06 -2.10 -1.08
C PHE A 209 -11.59 -3.08 -2.15
N THR A 210 -12.53 -3.67 -2.89
CA THR A 210 -12.25 -4.36 -4.14
C THR A 210 -12.62 -3.42 -5.28
N ILE A 211 -11.67 -3.11 -6.15
CA ILE A 211 -11.83 -2.13 -7.23
C ILE A 211 -11.64 -2.79 -8.60
N PRO A 212 -12.22 -2.23 -9.68
CA PRO A 212 -11.94 -2.69 -11.04
C PRO A 212 -10.51 -2.35 -11.46
N ASP A 213 -10.11 -2.78 -12.64
CA ASP A 213 -8.80 -2.43 -13.19
C ASP A 213 -8.74 -0.97 -13.66
N LEU A 214 -8.58 -0.06 -12.70
CA LEU A 214 -8.38 1.36 -12.89
C LEU A 214 -6.99 1.74 -12.39
N TRP A 215 -6.28 2.58 -13.13
CA TRP A 215 -5.06 3.19 -12.60
C TRP A 215 -5.45 4.29 -11.60
N VAL A 216 -5.20 3.98 -10.33
CA VAL A 216 -5.49 4.85 -9.20
C VAL A 216 -4.23 5.43 -8.60
N PHE A 217 -4.35 6.63 -8.01
CA PHE A 217 -3.25 7.32 -7.34
C PHE A 217 -3.78 8.24 -6.24
N GLY A 218 -2.88 8.84 -5.45
CA GLY A 218 -3.25 9.57 -4.24
C GLY A 218 -3.36 8.65 -3.03
N TYR A 219 -3.61 9.23 -1.86
CA TYR A 219 -3.67 8.53 -0.59
C TYR A 219 -2.45 7.62 -0.32
N GLY A 220 -1.25 8.15 -0.54
CA GLY A 220 0.00 7.40 -0.41
C GLY A 220 0.53 6.80 -1.72
N MET A 221 -0.33 6.50 -2.70
CA MET A 221 0.08 6.04 -4.04
C MET A 221 0.54 7.19 -4.93
N ASP A 222 1.58 6.95 -5.73
CA ASP A 222 2.09 7.93 -6.69
C ASP A 222 1.63 7.65 -8.12
N VAL A 223 1.68 8.70 -8.93
CA VAL A 223 1.46 8.64 -10.38
C VAL A 223 2.77 8.71 -11.15
N TRP A 224 3.80 9.31 -10.55
CA TRP A 224 5.10 9.52 -11.19
C TRP A 224 6.18 9.86 -10.16
N ASN A 225 7.20 9.02 -9.98
CA ASN A 225 8.40 9.31 -9.17
C ASN A 225 8.08 9.98 -7.82
N ASP A 226 7.27 9.33 -6.99
CA ASP A 226 6.83 9.82 -5.66
C ASP A 226 5.91 11.06 -5.69
N ARG A 227 5.48 11.53 -6.86
CA ARG A 227 4.55 12.66 -6.99
C ARG A 227 3.11 12.17 -6.85
N SER A 228 2.26 13.04 -6.30
CA SER A 228 0.82 12.85 -6.03
C SER A 228 0.44 12.05 -4.77
N ARG A 229 1.41 11.44 -4.05
CA ARG A 229 1.15 10.70 -2.80
C ARG A 229 0.37 11.49 -1.73
N THR A 230 0.50 12.82 -1.74
CA THR A 230 -0.11 13.73 -0.75
C THR A 230 -1.55 14.16 -1.09
N ILE A 231 -2.16 13.63 -2.16
CA ILE A 231 -3.58 13.87 -2.41
C ILE A 231 -4.35 13.05 -1.36
N ASP A 232 -5.31 13.67 -0.66
CA ASP A 232 -6.04 13.01 0.43
C ASP A 232 -7.07 11.97 -0.05
N HIS A 233 -7.33 11.95 -1.35
CA HIS A 233 -8.34 11.13 -2.01
C HIS A 233 -7.68 10.09 -2.91
N LEU A 234 -8.40 9.00 -3.17
CA LEU A 234 -8.04 8.08 -4.24
C LEU A 234 -8.61 8.60 -5.56
N CYS A 235 -7.73 9.00 -6.46
CA CYS A 235 -8.08 9.51 -7.79
C CYS A 235 -7.93 8.40 -8.83
N VAL A 236 -8.69 8.52 -9.93
CA VAL A 236 -8.47 7.76 -11.17
C VAL A 236 -7.73 8.66 -12.15
N ILE A 237 -6.71 8.13 -12.80
CA ILE A 237 -5.96 8.87 -13.82
C ILE A 237 -6.84 9.18 -15.04
N ASN A 238 -6.64 10.35 -15.61
CA ASN A 238 -7.18 10.68 -16.92
C ASN A 238 -6.39 9.93 -18.00
N GLU A 239 -7.11 9.22 -18.86
CA GLU A 239 -6.60 8.31 -19.91
C GLU A 239 -5.54 8.98 -20.80
N GLU A 240 -5.68 10.31 -21.03
CA GLU A 240 -4.68 11.10 -21.76
C GLU A 240 -3.26 11.01 -21.17
N TRP A 241 -3.16 10.82 -19.86
CA TRP A 241 -1.94 10.85 -19.05
C TRP A 241 -1.44 9.46 -18.62
N GLU A 242 -1.99 8.37 -19.17
CA GLU A 242 -1.47 7.03 -18.90
C GLU A 242 -0.11 6.77 -19.57
N ASP A 243 0.28 7.59 -20.56
CA ASP A 243 1.59 7.50 -21.20
C ASP A 243 2.70 8.07 -20.27
N PRO A 244 3.68 7.24 -19.87
CA PRO A 244 4.83 7.67 -19.05
C PRO A 244 5.59 8.87 -19.63
N SER A 245 5.67 8.98 -20.95
CA SER A 245 6.39 10.07 -21.63
C SER A 245 5.70 11.41 -21.39
N LYS A 246 4.37 11.42 -21.46
CA LYS A 246 3.56 12.61 -21.16
C LYS A 246 3.63 13.00 -19.68
N LEU A 247 3.64 12.01 -18.78
CA LEU A 247 3.82 12.27 -17.34
C LEU A 247 5.19 12.92 -17.06
N ALA A 248 6.25 12.45 -17.71
CA ALA A 248 7.59 13.03 -17.58
C ALA A 248 7.60 14.51 -17.99
N GLU A 249 7.02 14.82 -19.15
CA GLU A 249 6.88 16.19 -19.66
C GLU A 249 6.05 17.06 -18.72
N PHE A 250 4.88 16.58 -18.30
CA PHE A 250 3.99 17.27 -17.37
C PHE A 250 4.68 17.69 -16.07
N PHE A 251 5.39 16.75 -15.42
CA PHE A 251 6.07 17.04 -14.17
C PHE A 251 7.30 17.93 -14.36
N SER A 252 8.00 17.80 -15.49
CA SER A 252 9.11 18.71 -15.86
C SER A 252 8.62 20.15 -16.00
N GLU A 253 7.46 20.37 -16.62
CA GLU A 253 6.85 21.68 -16.73
C GLU A 253 6.47 22.27 -15.37
N ILE A 254 5.86 21.47 -14.48
CA ILE A 254 5.49 21.90 -13.12
C ILE A 254 6.72 22.36 -12.36
N ASP A 255 7.80 21.58 -12.39
CA ASP A 255 9.03 21.89 -11.68
C ASP A 255 9.71 23.14 -12.28
N SER A 256 9.66 23.31 -13.60
CA SER A 256 10.14 24.51 -14.29
C SER A 256 9.36 25.78 -13.88
N LYS A 257 8.03 25.70 -13.82
CA LYS A 257 7.17 26.81 -13.36
C LYS A 257 7.44 27.17 -11.88
N ARG A 258 7.71 26.17 -11.03
CA ARG A 258 8.07 26.38 -9.61
C ARG A 258 9.42 27.07 -9.45
N LYS A 259 10.44 26.65 -10.23
CA LYS A 259 11.77 27.31 -10.23
C LYS A 259 11.65 28.80 -10.60
N LYS A 260 10.92 29.13 -11.67
CA LYS A 260 10.70 30.52 -12.11
C LYS A 260 9.96 31.38 -11.06
N LYS A 261 9.02 30.81 -10.29
CA LYS A 261 8.34 31.53 -9.20
C LYS A 261 9.24 31.79 -7.99
N ARG A 262 10.22 30.90 -7.72
CA ARG A 262 11.16 31.06 -6.60
C ARG A 262 12.17 32.17 -6.88
N THR A 263 12.71 32.24 -8.10
CA THR A 263 13.64 33.30 -8.49
C THR A 263 12.99 34.67 -8.44
N LYS A 264 11.76 34.82 -8.97
CA LYS A 264 10.99 36.08 -8.91
C LYS A 264 10.57 36.56 -7.51
N LYS A 265 10.72 35.74 -6.46
CA LYS A 265 10.41 36.11 -5.07
C LYS A 265 11.67 36.52 -4.28
N GLN A 266 12.85 36.33 -4.85
CA GLN A 266 14.14 36.68 -4.25
C GLN A 266 14.67 38.03 -4.76
N ASP A 267 14.06 38.57 -5.82
CA ASP A 267 14.22 39.94 -6.34
C ASP A 267 13.11 40.85 -5.78
#